data_AF-A0A957LNR8-F1
#
_entry.id   AF-A0A957LNR8-F1
#
_cell.length_a   1.000
_cell.length_b   1.000
_cell.length_c   1.000
_cell.angle_alpha   90.00
_cell.angle_beta   90.00
_cell.angle_gamma   90.00
#
_symmetry.space_group_name_H-M   'P 1'
#
loop_
_entity.id
_entity.type
_entity.pdbx_description
1 polymer ?
#
loop_
_entity_poly.entity_id
_entity_poly.type
_entity_poly.pdbx_seq_one_letter_code
_entity_poly.pdbx_strand_id
1 'polypeptide(L)' 'GFSAVDCRKAIARGLRFRPLAQTVHETLTWHATRPADTTLRAGLSSDREAELLALWHRSRQE' A
#
# COMPACT_ATOMS: atom_id res chain seq x y z
N GLY A 1 14.36 -8.25 14.55
CA GLY A 1 13.91 -9.35 13.68
C GLY A 1 14.48 -9.17 12.28
N PHE A 2 14.36 -10.17 11.41
CA PHE A 2 14.97 -10.17 10.06
C PHE A 2 14.68 -8.90 9.23
N SER A 3 13.50 -8.30 9.36
CA SER A 3 13.11 -7.06 8.64
C SER A 3 13.12 -5.79 9.49
N ALA A 4 13.75 -5.82 10.67
CA ALA A 4 13.83 -4.64 11.53
C ALA A 4 14.96 -3.72 11.07
N VAL A 5 14.67 -2.42 10.93
CA VAL A 5 15.66 -1.40 10.57
C VAL A 5 15.77 -0.40 11.73
N ASP A 6 17.00 -0.13 12.17
CA ASP A 6 17.27 0.88 13.20
C ASP A 6 17.50 2.26 12.59
N CYS A 7 16.56 3.17 12.81
CA CYS A 7 16.61 4.55 12.36
C CYS A 7 16.77 5.57 13.51
N ARG A 8 17.16 5.13 14.72
CA ARG A 8 17.32 6.00 15.90
C ARG A 8 18.25 7.18 15.67
N LYS A 9 19.34 7.00 14.90
CA LYS A 9 20.28 8.09 14.56
C LYS A 9 19.60 9.23 13.82
N ALA A 10 18.72 8.93 12.86
CA ALA A 10 18.02 9.96 12.09
C ALA A 10 16.97 10.67 12.94
N ILE A 11 16.24 9.92 13.78
CA ILE A 11 15.27 10.46 14.73
C ILE A 11 15.97 11.40 15.72
N ALA A 12 17.14 11.00 16.26
CA ALA A 12 17.95 11.84 17.14
C ALA A 12 18.47 13.13 16.46
N ARG A 13 18.57 13.13 15.12
CA ARG A 13 18.90 14.32 14.31
C ARG A 13 17.67 15.13 13.88
N GLY A 14 16.48 14.81 14.40
CA GLY A 14 15.26 15.59 14.19
C GLY A 14 14.33 15.03 13.11
N LEU A 15 14.56 13.83 12.57
CA LEU A 15 13.60 13.19 11.67
C LEU A 15 12.26 12.97 12.40
N ARG A 16 11.17 13.44 11.79
CA ARG A 16 9.79 13.24 12.26
C ARG A 16 8.97 12.54 11.19
N PHE A 17 8.06 11.68 11.61
CA PHE A 17 7.12 10.98 10.73
C PHE A 17 5.80 11.74 10.66
N ARG A 18 5.21 11.78 9.46
CA ARG A 18 3.80 12.19 9.30
C ARG A 18 2.89 11.12 9.90
N PRO A 19 1.69 11.48 10.40
CA PRO A 19 0.68 10.49 10.73
C PRO A 19 0.41 9.55 9.56
N LEU A 20 0.24 8.27 9.84
CA LEU A 20 0.00 7.25 8.80
C LEU A 20 -1.26 7.59 7.99
N ALA A 21 -2.34 7.95 8.67
CA ALA A 21 -3.60 8.33 8.03
C ALA A 21 -3.42 9.49 7.03
N GLN A 22 -2.63 10.51 7.39
CA GLN A 22 -2.31 11.61 6.49
C GLN A 22 -1.51 11.14 5.27
N THR A 23 -0.49 10.29 5.50
CA THR A 23 0.32 9.75 4.40
C THR A 23 -0.52 8.94 3.42
N VAL A 24 -1.41 8.07 3.92
CA VAL A 24 -2.32 7.27 3.09
C VAL A 24 -3.24 8.18 2.28
N HIS A 25 -3.87 9.16 2.93
CA HIS A 25 -4.79 10.08 2.26
C HIS A 25 -4.08 10.86 1.14
N GLU A 26 -2.94 11.48 1.43
CA GLU A 26 -2.17 12.26 0.45
C GLU A 26 -1.67 11.39 -0.71
N THR A 27 -1.24 10.15 -0.44
CA THR A 27 -0.84 9.21 -1.49
C THR A 27 -2.01 8.84 -2.40
N LEU A 28 -3.20 8.57 -1.85
CA LEU A 28 -4.39 8.26 -2.66
C LEU A 28 -4.86 9.47 -3.47
N THR A 29 -4.85 10.66 -2.88
CA THR A 29 -5.19 11.90 -3.58
C THR A 29 -4.26 12.15 -4.76
N TRP A 30 -2.95 12.01 -4.56
CA TRP A 30 -1.99 12.09 -5.66
C TRP A 30 -2.19 10.97 -6.69
N HIS A 31 -2.48 9.75 -6.26
CA HIS A 31 -2.72 8.64 -7.16
C HIS A 31 -3.90 8.91 -8.10
N ALA A 32 -4.97 9.52 -7.58
CA ALA A 32 -6.16 9.87 -8.35
C ALA A 32 -5.92 10.93 -9.45
N THR A 33 -4.82 11.71 -9.37
CA THR A 33 -4.49 12.71 -10.40
C THR A 33 -3.68 12.12 -11.57
N ARG A 34 -3.34 10.84 -11.53
CA ARG A 34 -2.50 10.19 -12.56
C ARG A 34 -3.35 9.74 -13.76
N PRO A 35 -2.75 9.59 -14.95
CA PRO A 35 -3.44 9.01 -16.11
C PRO A 35 -4.02 7.63 -15.79
N ALA A 36 -5.27 7.38 -16.21
CA ALA A 36 -6.00 6.16 -15.88
C ALA A 36 -5.41 4.88 -16.49
N ASP A 37 -4.63 5.01 -17.56
CA ASP A 37 -3.89 3.94 -18.22
C ASP A 37 -2.56 3.60 -17.54
N THR A 38 -2.22 4.29 -16.44
CA THR A 38 -0.98 4.05 -15.72
C THR A 38 -1.00 2.70 -15.02
N THR A 39 -0.26 1.73 -15.58
CA THR A 39 -0.12 0.40 -14.97
C THR A 39 0.82 0.45 -13.76
N LEU A 40 0.37 -0.10 -12.63
CA LEU A 40 1.23 -0.27 -11.45
C LEU A 40 2.22 -1.42 -11.68
N ARG A 41 3.50 -1.19 -11.35
CA ARG A 41 4.57 -2.19 -11.48
C ARG A 41 4.51 -3.29 -10.42
N ALA A 42 3.81 -3.02 -9.32
CA ALA A 42 3.68 -3.91 -8.18
C ALA A 42 2.20 -4.02 -7.81
N GLY A 43 1.78 -5.22 -7.45
CA GLY A 43 0.38 -5.55 -7.16
C GLY A 43 -0.26 -6.42 -8.25
N LEU A 44 -1.52 -6.76 -8.02
CA LEU A 44 -2.35 -7.49 -8.99
C LEU A 44 -3.08 -6.49 -9.89
N SER A 45 -3.45 -6.93 -11.09
CA SER A 45 -4.47 -6.22 -11.86
C SER A 45 -5.82 -6.31 -11.14
N SER A 46 -6.71 -5.34 -11.39
CA SER A 46 -8.08 -5.33 -10.87
C SER A 46 -8.81 -6.65 -11.15
N ASP A 47 -8.63 -7.19 -12.36
CA ASP A 47 -9.31 -8.41 -12.80
C ASP A 47 -8.81 -9.63 -12.03
N ARG A 48 -7.48 -9.73 -11.82
CA ARG A 48 -6.88 -10.84 -11.07
C ARG A 48 -7.25 -10.77 -9.59
N GLU A 49 -7.30 -9.57 -9.02
CA GLU A 49 -7.77 -9.37 -7.65
C GLU A 49 -9.24 -9.81 -7.50
N ALA A 50 -10.13 -9.38 -8.40
CA ALA A 50 -11.54 -9.77 -8.37
C ALA A 50 -11.73 -11.29 -8.51
N GLU A 51 -11.00 -11.94 -9.42
CA GLU A 51 -11.01 -13.39 -9.59
C GLU A 51 -10.62 -14.12 -8.30
N LEU A 52 -9.51 -13.70 -7.67
CA LEU A 52 -9.01 -14.31 -6.44
C LEU A 52 -9.95 -14.10 -5.27
N LEU A 53 -10.54 -12.90 -5.13
CA LEU A 53 -11.54 -12.63 -4.11
C LEU A 53 -12.76 -13.54 -4.27
N ALA A 54 -13.25 -13.75 -5.49
CA ALA A 54 -14.36 -14.66 -5.75
C ALA A 54 -14.03 -16.12 -5.39
N LEU A 55 -12.82 -16.59 -5.71
CA LEU A 55 -12.34 -17.92 -5.32
C LEU A 55 -12.24 -18.07 -3.80
N TRP A 56 -11.68 -17.07 -3.12
CA TRP A 56 -11.52 -17.07 -1.67
C TRP A 56 -12.86 -17.03 -0.94
N HIS A 57 -13.84 -16.27 -1.42
CA HIS A 57 -15.17 -16.26 -0.84
C HIS A 57 -15.87 -17.62 -0.98
N ARG A 58 -15.74 -18.31 -2.13
CA ARG A 58 -16.25 -19.67 -2.30
C ARG A 58 -15.59 -20.66 -1.33
N SER A 59 -14.26 -20.63 -1.21
CA SER A 59 -13.53 -21.55 -0.33
C SER A 59 -13.74 -21.30 1.17
N ARG A 60 -14.38 -20.19 1.56
CA ARG A 60 -14.75 -19.88 2.94
C ARG A 60 -16.20 -20.21 3.28
N GLN A 61 -17.02 -20.47 2.27
CA GLN A 61 -18.43 -20.86 2.44
C GLN A 61 -18.59 -22.39 2.47
N GLU A 62 -17.54 -23.13 2.17
CA GLU A 62 -17.36 -24.57 2.42
C GLU A 62 -16.64 -24.80 3.75
#